data_AF-R9B4R8-F1
#
_entry.id   AF-R9B4R8-F1
#
_cell.length_a   1.000
_cell.length_b   1.000
_cell.length_c   1.000
_cell.angle_alpha   90.00
_cell.angle_beta   90.00
_cell.angle_gamma   90.00
#
_symmetry.space_group_name_H-M   'P 1'
#
loop_
_entity.id
_entity.type
_entity.pdbx_description
1 polymer ?
#
loop_
_entity_poly.entity_id
_entity_poly.type
_entity_poly.pdbx_seq_one_letter_code
_entity_poly.pdbx_strand_id
1 'polypeptide(L)'
;MSSIVEAMYEIKYNPFEYGPYLASFYCAVDKSENNILLAQLVIPLCSHPFFNQKLFNSNKRSTIWSIFNDRSQLYNLQDRIDSFQTLTEQCIQYCLVNDWLSVNEQQLSLAKCDEVRSTFLTQKSAEKLGRLFSGHSIVEIYAFLGVKPR
;
A
#
# COMPACT_ATOMS: atom_id res chain seq x y z
N MET A 1 -25.08 15.91 12.02
CA MET A 1 -25.56 14.57 11.60
C MET A 1 -24.44 14.03 10.71
N SER A 2 -23.50 13.18 11.15
CA SER A 2 -23.68 11.80 11.63
C SER A 2 -22.56 11.30 12.57
N SER A 3 -22.59 11.63 13.87
CA SER A 3 -21.45 11.30 14.76
C SER A 3 -21.12 9.81 14.89
N ILE A 4 -22.12 8.92 14.81
CA ILE A 4 -21.88 7.48 14.95
C ILE A 4 -21.37 6.81 13.67
N VAL A 5 -21.82 7.28 12.50
CA VAL A 5 -21.36 6.74 11.21
C VAL A 5 -19.93 7.16 10.97
N GLU A 6 -19.60 8.42 11.27
CA GLU A 6 -18.23 8.94 11.24
C GLU A 6 -17.34 8.19 12.24
N ALA A 7 -17.77 8.02 13.50
CA ALA A 7 -17.01 7.24 14.47
C ALA A 7 -16.78 5.79 14.05
N MET A 8 -17.80 5.12 13.48
CA MET A 8 -17.63 3.77 12.93
C MET A 8 -16.67 3.74 11.75
N TYR A 9 -16.68 4.77 10.90
CA TYR A 9 -15.76 4.89 9.79
C TYR A 9 -14.32 5.07 10.28
N GLU A 10 -14.08 5.95 11.25
CA GLU A 10 -12.75 6.17 11.85
C GLU A 10 -12.24 4.92 12.58
N ILE A 11 -13.09 4.23 13.35
CA ILE A 11 -12.74 2.96 13.99
C ILE A 11 -12.31 1.93 12.94
N LYS A 12 -12.98 1.89 11.79
CA LYS A 12 -12.66 0.93 10.73
C LYS A 12 -11.44 1.33 9.91
N TYR A 13 -11.26 2.62 9.64
CA TYR A 13 -10.26 3.16 8.72
C TYR A 13 -9.34 4.14 9.46
N ASN A 14 -8.32 3.60 10.10
CA ASN A 14 -7.34 4.38 10.86
C ASN A 14 -5.90 3.90 10.63
N PRO A 15 -4.91 4.73 10.98
CA PRO A 15 -3.50 4.40 10.82
C PRO A 15 -3.00 3.23 11.66
N PHE A 16 -3.63 2.94 12.79
CA PHE A 16 -3.23 1.79 13.63
C PHE A 16 -3.51 0.47 12.90
N GLU A 17 -4.64 0.39 12.19
CA GLU A 17 -5.02 -0.78 11.40
C GLU A 17 -4.25 -0.86 10.07
N TYR A 18 -4.10 0.27 9.35
CA TYR A 18 -3.55 0.28 7.99
C TYR A 18 -2.06 0.62 7.89
N GLY A 19 -1.45 1.21 8.91
CA GLY A 19 -0.01 1.45 8.98
C GLY A 19 0.83 0.19 8.78
N PRO A 20 0.50 -0.95 9.43
CA PRO A 20 1.19 -2.21 9.22
C PRO A 20 1.16 -2.70 7.76
N TYR A 21 0.16 -2.33 6.96
CA TYR A 21 0.13 -2.65 5.53
C TYR A 21 1.23 -1.89 4.78
N LEU A 22 1.38 -0.57 5.01
CA LEU A 22 2.46 0.21 4.41
C LEU A 22 3.82 -0.31 4.84
N ALA A 23 4.01 -0.54 6.14
CA ALA A 23 5.28 -1.05 6.65
C ALA A 23 5.64 -2.43 6.06
N SER A 24 4.66 -3.34 5.98
CA SER A 24 4.85 -4.66 5.36
C SER A 24 5.18 -4.58 3.86
N PHE A 25 4.54 -3.65 3.13
CA PHE A 25 4.82 -3.41 1.73
C PHE A 25 6.25 -2.89 1.51
N TYR A 26 6.66 -1.84 2.22
CA TYR A 26 7.98 -1.22 2.05
C TYR A 26 9.14 -2.05 2.61
N CYS A 27 8.87 -2.99 3.51
CA CYS A 27 9.84 -4.03 3.89
C CYS A 27 10.11 -5.06 2.79
N ALA A 28 9.21 -5.17 1.81
CA ALA A 28 9.25 -6.22 0.79
C ALA A 28 9.54 -5.70 -0.63
N VAL A 29 9.26 -4.42 -0.89
CA VAL A 29 9.55 -3.75 -2.18
C VAL A 29 11.03 -3.37 -2.27
N ASP A 30 11.57 -3.38 -3.49
CA ASP A 30 12.93 -2.92 -3.73
C ASP A 30 13.05 -1.40 -3.52
N LYS A 31 14.22 -0.95 -3.08
CA LYS A 31 14.52 0.49 -2.97
C LYS A 31 14.53 1.09 -4.37
N SER A 32 13.67 2.06 -4.63
CA SER A 32 13.65 2.83 -5.87
C SER A 32 13.34 4.29 -5.58
N GLU A 33 13.83 5.18 -6.45
CA GLU A 33 13.48 6.60 -6.38
C GLU A 33 11.99 6.81 -6.62
N ASN A 34 11.42 7.83 -5.98
CA ASN A 34 10.00 8.19 -6.04
C ASN A 34 9.04 7.10 -5.56
N ASN A 35 9.53 6.05 -4.87
CA ASN A 35 8.67 4.93 -4.47
C ASN A 35 7.56 5.32 -3.49
N ILE A 36 7.63 6.53 -2.89
CA ILE A 36 6.56 7.08 -2.06
C ILE A 36 5.22 7.11 -2.79
N LEU A 37 5.24 7.27 -4.12
CA LEU A 37 4.06 7.24 -4.96
C LEU A 37 3.35 5.88 -4.90
N LEU A 38 4.05 4.78 -4.61
CA LEU A 38 3.43 3.46 -4.49
C LEU A 38 2.57 3.34 -3.22
N ALA A 39 2.78 4.19 -2.21
CA ALA A 39 2.00 4.15 -0.96
C ALA A 39 0.50 4.27 -1.22
N GLN A 40 0.12 5.14 -2.18
CA GLN A 40 -1.27 5.40 -2.56
C GLN A 40 -1.98 4.15 -3.14
N LEU A 41 -1.23 3.14 -3.60
CA LEU A 41 -1.79 1.90 -4.14
C LEU A 41 -1.99 0.82 -3.08
N VAL A 42 -1.25 0.88 -1.97
CA VAL A 42 -1.19 -0.23 -0.99
C VAL A 42 -2.54 -0.47 -0.34
N ILE A 43 -3.13 0.55 0.28
CA ILE A 43 -4.41 0.41 0.99
C ILE A 43 -5.55 0.08 0.03
N PRO A 44 -5.76 0.79 -1.11
CA PRO A 44 -6.84 0.46 -2.04
C PRO A 44 -6.80 -0.97 -2.55
N LEU A 45 -5.62 -1.50 -2.88
CA LEU A 45 -5.46 -2.86 -3.40
C LEU A 45 -5.56 -3.91 -2.29
N CYS A 46 -4.93 -3.70 -1.14
CA CYS A 46 -4.93 -4.68 -0.05
C CYS A 46 -6.25 -4.76 0.70
N SER A 47 -7.05 -3.67 0.72
CA SER A 47 -8.38 -3.66 1.33
C SER A 47 -9.49 -4.12 0.37
N HIS A 48 -9.19 -4.31 -0.91
CA HIS A 48 -10.18 -4.74 -1.90
C HIS A 48 -10.51 -6.22 -1.71
N PRO A 49 -11.79 -6.63 -1.54
CA PRO A 49 -12.15 -8.02 -1.25
C PRO A 49 -11.54 -9.03 -2.24
N PHE A 50 -11.59 -8.72 -3.53
CA PHE A 50 -11.06 -9.58 -4.58
C PHE A 50 -9.53 -9.60 -4.63
N PHE A 51 -8.87 -8.45 -4.47
CA PHE A 51 -7.41 -8.38 -4.60
C PHE A 51 -6.72 -8.84 -3.34
N ASN A 52 -7.27 -8.57 -2.16
CA ASN A 52 -6.73 -9.07 -0.90
C ASN A 52 -6.59 -10.59 -0.93
N GLN A 53 -7.65 -11.30 -1.33
CA GLN A 53 -7.62 -12.75 -1.40
C GLN A 53 -6.60 -13.26 -2.44
N LYS A 54 -6.55 -12.63 -3.63
CA LYS A 54 -5.57 -12.98 -4.67
C LYS A 54 -4.13 -12.73 -4.21
N LEU A 55 -3.86 -11.59 -3.58
CA LEU A 55 -2.56 -11.21 -3.03
C LEU A 55 -2.17 -12.15 -1.90
N PHE A 56 -3.06 -12.45 -0.96
CA PHE A 56 -2.81 -13.37 0.14
C PHE A 56 -2.45 -14.78 -0.36
N ASN A 57 -3.04 -15.23 -1.46
CA ASN A 57 -2.81 -16.54 -2.07
C ASN A 57 -1.68 -16.55 -3.12
N SER A 58 -1.11 -15.39 -3.48
CA SER A 58 -0.06 -15.31 -4.50
C SER A 58 1.20 -16.05 -4.05
N ASN A 59 2.00 -16.52 -5.00
CA ASN A 59 3.25 -17.24 -4.72
C ASN A 59 4.39 -16.70 -5.60
N LYS A 60 5.57 -17.31 -5.49
CA LYS A 60 6.78 -16.84 -6.22
C LYS A 60 6.64 -16.86 -7.75
N ARG A 61 5.67 -17.59 -8.31
CA ARG A 61 5.36 -17.63 -9.74
C ARG A 61 4.27 -16.61 -10.14
N SER A 62 3.60 -16.00 -9.17
CA SER A 62 2.60 -14.97 -9.44
C SER A 62 3.29 -13.71 -9.94
N THR A 63 2.64 -13.05 -10.90
CA THR A 63 3.07 -11.78 -11.50
C THR A 63 1.97 -10.74 -11.39
N ILE A 64 2.30 -9.45 -11.55
CA ILE A 64 1.33 -8.36 -11.57
C ILE A 64 0.19 -8.63 -12.58
N TRP A 65 0.53 -9.15 -13.77
CA TRP A 65 -0.45 -9.54 -14.78
C TRP A 65 -1.39 -10.66 -14.34
N SER A 66 -0.87 -11.67 -13.61
CA SER A 66 -1.69 -12.78 -13.14
C SER A 66 -2.68 -12.39 -12.04
N ILE A 67 -2.29 -11.46 -11.16
CA ILE A 67 -3.10 -11.02 -10.02
C ILE A 67 -4.19 -10.04 -10.48
N PHE A 68 -3.84 -9.11 -11.36
CA PHE A 68 -4.72 -8.05 -11.85
C PHE A 68 -5.20 -8.31 -13.29
N ASN A 69 -5.40 -9.59 -13.64
CA ASN A 69 -5.80 -10.02 -14.98
C ASN A 69 -7.20 -9.54 -15.39
N ASP A 70 -8.13 -9.48 -14.43
CA ASP A 70 -9.49 -9.04 -14.65
C ASP A 70 -9.58 -7.51 -14.55
N ARG A 71 -9.61 -6.85 -15.72
CA ARG A 71 -9.68 -5.39 -15.82
C ARG A 71 -10.96 -4.80 -15.23
N SER A 72 -12.05 -5.54 -15.19
CA SER A 72 -13.31 -5.05 -14.62
C SER A 72 -13.19 -4.78 -13.11
N GLN A 73 -12.30 -5.51 -12.43
CA GLN A 73 -12.01 -5.31 -11.00
C GLN A 73 -11.22 -4.02 -10.72
N LEU A 74 -10.72 -3.33 -11.75
CA LEU A 74 -9.93 -2.11 -11.63
C LEU A 74 -10.72 -0.82 -11.92
N TYR A 75 -11.97 -0.90 -12.41
CA TYR A 75 -12.71 0.27 -12.93
C TYR A 75 -12.83 1.44 -11.94
N ASN A 76 -12.93 1.16 -10.64
CA ASN A 76 -13.05 2.21 -9.60
C ASN A 76 -11.77 2.35 -8.77
N LEU A 77 -10.62 1.88 -9.27
CA LEU A 77 -9.38 1.93 -8.50
C LEU A 77 -8.94 3.38 -8.26
N GLN A 78 -9.08 4.27 -9.25
CA GLN A 78 -8.74 5.69 -9.08
C GLN A 78 -9.58 6.35 -7.98
N ASP A 79 -10.90 6.17 -8.00
CA ASP A 79 -11.80 6.72 -6.98
C ASP A 79 -11.46 6.20 -5.58
N ARG A 80 -11.05 4.92 -5.48
CA ARG A 80 -10.58 4.35 -4.21
C ARG A 80 -9.26 4.96 -3.76
N ILE A 81 -8.29 5.16 -4.66
CA ILE A 81 -7.04 5.85 -4.34
C ILE A 81 -7.35 7.23 -3.77
N ASP A 82 -8.20 7.99 -4.47
CA ASP A 82 -8.58 9.34 -4.06
C ASP A 82 -9.30 9.33 -2.70
N SER A 83 -10.17 8.36 -2.46
CA SER A 83 -10.90 8.21 -1.18
C SER A 83 -10.00 7.80 -0.01
N PHE A 84 -8.90 7.09 -0.27
CA PHE A 84 -7.95 6.62 0.75
C PHE A 84 -6.72 7.54 0.91
N GLN A 85 -6.63 8.65 0.18
CA GLN A 85 -5.47 9.53 0.20
C GLN A 85 -5.11 9.99 1.61
N THR A 86 -6.07 10.62 2.32
CA THR A 86 -5.84 11.12 3.68
C THR A 86 -5.46 10.01 4.65
N LEU A 87 -6.10 8.84 4.55
CA LEU A 87 -5.73 7.69 5.38
C LEU A 87 -4.30 7.23 5.09
N THR A 88 -3.90 7.20 3.82
CA THR A 88 -2.55 6.80 3.40
C THR A 88 -1.51 7.75 3.97
N GLU A 89 -1.74 9.06 3.87
CA GLU A 89 -0.87 10.09 4.45
C GLU A 89 -0.72 9.94 5.96
N GLN A 90 -1.83 9.73 6.67
CA GLN A 90 -1.82 9.48 8.11
C GLN A 90 -1.09 8.16 8.45
N CYS A 91 -1.23 7.11 7.63
CA CYS A 91 -0.50 5.86 7.80
C CYS A 91 1.01 6.04 7.59
N ILE A 92 1.43 6.84 6.61
CA ILE A 92 2.85 7.17 6.41
C ILE A 92 3.38 7.87 7.66
N GLN A 93 2.71 8.93 8.12
CA GLN A 93 3.11 9.65 9.34
C GLN A 93 3.20 8.72 10.55
N TYR A 94 2.20 7.86 10.73
CA TYR A 94 2.19 6.87 11.80
C TYR A 94 3.40 5.92 11.69
N CYS A 95 3.73 5.43 10.51
CA CYS A 95 4.91 4.58 10.30
C CYS A 95 6.23 5.31 10.60
N LEU A 96 6.34 6.60 10.24
CA LEU A 96 7.53 7.41 10.52
C LEU A 96 7.69 7.67 12.03
N VAL A 97 6.63 8.03 12.73
CA VAL A 97 6.66 8.31 14.19
C VAL A 97 7.00 7.07 15.00
N ASN A 98 6.66 5.87 14.51
CA ASN A 98 6.98 4.60 15.17
C ASN A 98 8.29 3.97 14.68
N ASP A 99 9.09 4.69 13.89
CA ASP A 99 10.35 4.21 13.30
C ASP A 99 10.19 2.90 12.50
N TRP A 100 9.01 2.65 11.92
CA TRP A 100 8.78 1.48 11.06
C TRP A 100 9.34 1.75 9.66
N LEU A 101 9.20 2.99 9.20
CA LEU A 101 9.72 3.47 7.93
C LEU A 101 10.55 4.74 8.16
N SER A 102 11.46 5.00 7.23
CA SER A 102 12.19 6.25 7.11
C SER A 102 11.93 6.87 5.74
N VAL A 103 12.02 8.19 5.66
CA VAL A 103 11.87 8.96 4.42
C VAL A 103 13.23 9.48 3.98
N ASN A 104 13.53 9.33 2.69
CA ASN A 104 14.61 10.01 2.02
C ASN A 104 13.99 11.13 1.17
N GLU A 105 14.18 12.37 1.61
CA GLU A 105 13.58 13.55 0.97
C GLU A 105 14.20 13.85 -0.40
N GLN A 106 15.48 13.52 -0.61
CA GLN A 106 16.18 13.77 -1.87
C GLN A 106 15.69 12.83 -2.98
N GLN A 107 15.42 11.57 -2.65
CA GLN A 107 14.95 10.55 -3.60
C GLN A 107 13.42 10.38 -3.58
N LEU A 108 12.72 11.12 -2.71
CA LEU A 108 11.28 10.97 -2.48
C LEU A 108 10.88 9.51 -2.27
N SER A 109 11.61 8.81 -1.40
CA SER A 109 11.46 7.37 -1.20
C SER A 109 11.27 7.01 0.26
N LEU A 110 10.41 6.02 0.51
CA LEU A 110 10.25 5.35 1.78
C LEU A 110 11.06 4.05 1.81
N ALA A 111 11.68 3.77 2.94
CA ALA A 111 12.40 2.54 3.19
C ALA A 111 12.09 2.03 4.60
N LYS A 112 12.28 0.73 4.82
CA LYS A 112 12.28 0.16 6.18
C LYS A 112 13.39 0.83 7.01
N CYS A 113 13.08 1.14 8.26
CA CYS A 113 14.11 1.52 9.23
C CYS A 113 14.89 0.27 9.68
N ASP A 114 16.21 0.25 9.49
CA ASP A 114 17.06 -0.91 9.78
C ASP A 114 17.43 -1.03 11.27
N GLU A 115 17.30 0.06 12.03
CA GLU A 115 17.79 0.16 13.42
C GLU A 115 16.81 -0.42 14.47
N VAL A 116 15.53 -0.55 14.11
CA VAL A 116 14.48 -0.99 15.06
C VAL A 116 13.91 -2.34 14.62
N ARG A 117 13.86 -3.29 15.56
CA ARG A 117 13.11 -4.54 15.34
C ARG A 117 11.62 -4.19 15.30
N SER A 118 11.09 -4.11 14.08
CA SER A 118 9.75 -3.63 13.82
C SER A 118 8.73 -4.47 14.58
N THR A 119 7.92 -3.83 15.43
CA THR A 119 6.95 -4.48 16.32
C THR A 119 5.57 -4.68 15.68
N PHE A 120 5.36 -4.20 14.46
CA PHE A 120 4.09 -4.31 13.76
C PHE A 120 3.78 -5.74 13.29
N LEU A 121 2.49 -6.07 13.21
CA LEU A 121 2.05 -7.34 12.66
C LEU A 121 2.19 -7.32 11.13
N THR A 122 2.96 -8.26 10.58
CA THR A 122 3.15 -8.36 9.13
C THR A 122 1.84 -8.69 8.40
N GLN A 123 1.47 -7.84 7.46
CA GLN A 123 0.31 -7.98 6.60
C GLN A 123 0.72 -8.69 5.31
N LYS A 124 0.40 -9.99 5.23
CA LYS A 124 0.87 -10.89 4.16
C LYS A 124 0.46 -10.43 2.76
N SER A 125 -0.73 -9.85 2.60
CA SER A 125 -1.19 -9.34 1.31
C SER A 125 -0.34 -8.14 0.84
N ALA A 126 0.00 -7.22 1.75
CA ALA A 126 0.85 -6.07 1.45
C ALA A 126 2.31 -6.46 1.21
N GLU A 127 2.87 -7.37 2.01
CA GLU A 127 4.21 -7.92 1.78
C GLU A 127 4.31 -8.56 0.38
N LYS A 128 3.30 -9.34 -0.01
CA LYS A 128 3.24 -9.97 -1.33
C LYS A 128 3.01 -8.96 -2.45
N LEU A 129 2.25 -7.89 -2.21
CA LEU A 129 2.12 -6.79 -3.16
C LEU A 129 3.48 -6.11 -3.39
N GLY A 130 4.26 -5.85 -2.35
CA GLY A 130 5.62 -5.30 -2.44
C GLY A 130 6.51 -6.15 -3.35
N ARG A 131 6.53 -7.46 -3.13
CA ARG A 131 7.28 -8.41 -3.99
C ARG A 131 6.81 -8.44 -5.44
N LEU A 132 5.52 -8.23 -5.70
CA LEU A 132 4.97 -8.20 -7.05
C LEU A 132 5.32 -6.90 -7.79
N PHE A 133 5.59 -5.83 -7.05
CA PHE A 133 5.99 -4.53 -7.60
C PHE A 133 7.51 -4.40 -7.73
N SER A 134 8.28 -5.15 -6.93
CA SER A 134 9.74 -5.29 -7.09
C SER A 134 10.12 -5.66 -8.53
N GLY A 135 11.15 -4.99 -9.05
CA GLY A 135 11.61 -5.16 -10.43
C GLY A 135 10.79 -4.43 -11.50
N HIS A 136 9.72 -3.72 -11.14
CA HIS A 136 8.94 -2.90 -12.08
C HIS A 136 9.13 -1.41 -11.80
N SER A 137 9.12 -0.58 -12.85
CA SER A 137 9.15 0.86 -12.65
C SER A 137 7.79 1.36 -12.13
N ILE A 138 7.82 2.46 -11.37
CA ILE A 138 6.59 3.07 -10.82
C ILE A 138 5.64 3.45 -11.97
N VAL A 139 6.18 3.99 -13.05
CA VAL A 139 5.40 4.36 -14.25
C VAL A 139 4.72 3.15 -14.87
N GLU A 140 5.42 2.02 -15.00
CA GLU A 140 4.84 0.78 -15.50
C GLU A 140 3.70 0.27 -14.62
N ILE A 141 3.88 0.30 -13.28
CA ILE A 141 2.85 -0.15 -12.33
C ILE A 141 1.58 0.70 -12.50
N TYR A 142 1.72 2.02 -12.49
CA TYR A 142 0.59 2.94 -12.64
C TYR A 142 -0.12 2.80 -14.00
N ALA A 143 0.67 2.77 -15.09
CA ALA A 143 0.14 2.58 -16.44
C ALA A 143 -0.57 1.23 -16.58
N PHE A 144 0.00 0.17 -16.02
CA PHE A 144 -0.60 -1.15 -16.05
C PHE A 144 -1.91 -1.18 -15.25
N LEU A 145 -1.99 -0.55 -14.08
CA LEU A 145 -3.21 -0.50 -13.26
C LEU A 145 -4.27 0.44 -13.84
N GLY A 146 -3.90 1.30 -14.80
CA GLY A 146 -4.81 2.25 -15.46
C GLY A 146 -5.18 3.44 -14.57
N VAL A 147 -4.29 3.82 -13.64
CA VAL A 147 -4.49 4.90 -12.67
C VAL A 147 -3.34 5.89 -12.70
N LYS A 148 -3.55 7.08 -12.12
CA LYS A 148 -2.54 8.14 -12.05
C LYS A 148 -2.02 8.29 -10.62
N PRO A 149 -0.71 8.55 -10.43
CA PRO A 149 -0.18 8.90 -9.12
C PRO A 149 -0.80 10.21 -8.62
N ARG A 150 -1.01 10.28 -7.31
CA ARG A 150 -1.48 11.47 -6.59
C ARG A 150 -0.33 12.08 -5.80
#